data_AF-A0A9D9ZFE1-F1
#
_entry.id   AF-A0A9D9ZFE1-F1
#
_cell.length_a   1.000
_cell.length_b   1.000
_cell.length_c   1.000
_cell.angle_alpha   90.00
_cell.angle_beta   90.00
_cell.angle_gamma   90.00
#
_symmetry.space_group_name_H-M   'P 1'
#
loop_
_entity.id
_entity.type
_entity.pdbx_description
1 polymer ?
#
loop_
_entity_poly.entity_id
_entity_poly.type
_entity_poly.pdbx_seq_one_letter_code
_entity_poly.pdbx_strand_id
1 'polypeptide(L)'
;MKFSYDFKLSEHSGSSRVYVCGDITARIDFLSGSMMRVALFRDDCKMLPTFTVDPQNEFLTEGRDKLSLDGFSLFAPQVNETADGERFSLGNVEAELNTHNFVLSYKKDGKLLFADRAPLAYNFQNEFGNGTYHYLTREKGEKIYGLGDKGGSVNKAGRTFRIETSDSMGYDAETSDPLYKHVPFYMCENSVGCYGIYYDTSDSAVMDFGREINNYYPAFKFFKSDDDCLVYYVFFGSKLEILRQYCSLCGKQTLPPKWSFDYCASTMAYTDAPNSEEQLYGFLRKLDTLHMSCSGFYLSSGYTSIGDLRCVFNWNYDKFPNPAKFIERFN
;
A
#
# COMPACT_ATOMS: atom_id res chain seq x y z
N MET A 1 -24.51 13.00 -22.41
CA MET A 1 -23.47 11.95 -22.30
C MET A 1 -24.14 10.73 -21.66
N LYS A 2 -23.81 9.50 -22.08
CA LYS A 2 -24.52 8.28 -21.62
C LYS A 2 -24.28 7.96 -20.13
N PHE A 3 -23.32 8.63 -19.50
CA PHE A 3 -22.86 8.39 -18.14
C PHE A 3 -22.90 9.72 -17.39
N SER A 4 -23.89 9.89 -16.52
CA SER A 4 -24.22 11.15 -15.85
C SER A 4 -24.79 10.82 -14.48
N TYR A 5 -24.03 11.14 -13.43
CA TYR A 5 -24.36 10.80 -12.05
C TYR A 5 -24.43 12.07 -11.21
N ASP A 6 -25.62 12.43 -10.74
CA ASP A 6 -25.81 13.63 -9.92
C ASP A 6 -25.92 13.23 -8.45
N PHE A 7 -24.79 13.31 -7.75
CA PHE A 7 -24.72 12.96 -6.34
C PHE A 7 -25.38 14.03 -5.47
N LYS A 8 -26.16 13.59 -4.49
CA LYS A 8 -26.79 14.47 -3.50
C LYS A 8 -26.22 14.19 -2.14
N LEU A 9 -25.91 15.24 -1.38
CA LEU A 9 -25.52 15.10 0.01
C LEU A 9 -26.69 14.47 0.78
N SER A 10 -26.43 13.31 1.39
CA SER A 10 -27.40 12.54 2.17
C SER A 10 -27.16 12.72 3.66
N GLU A 11 -25.90 12.61 4.09
CA GLU A 11 -25.52 12.72 5.50
C GLU A 11 -24.22 13.52 5.62
N HIS A 12 -24.08 14.23 6.74
CA HIS A 12 -22.83 14.91 7.05
C HIS A 12 -22.61 14.99 8.57
N SER A 13 -21.34 15.03 8.95
CA SER A 13 -20.90 15.31 10.31
C SER A 13 -19.80 16.37 10.29
N GLY A 14 -19.16 16.62 11.43
CA GLY A 14 -17.97 17.48 11.46
C GLY A 14 -16.85 16.97 10.55
N SER A 15 -16.64 15.65 10.51
CA SER A 15 -15.50 15.01 9.85
C SER A 15 -15.86 14.10 8.69
N SER A 16 -17.13 14.04 8.28
CA SER A 16 -17.58 13.17 7.18
C SER A 16 -18.65 13.83 6.32
N ARG A 17 -18.68 13.42 5.05
CA ARG A 17 -19.74 13.73 4.06
C ARG A 17 -20.12 12.44 3.35
N VAL A 18 -21.42 12.20 3.18
CA VAL A 18 -21.95 11.05 2.45
C VAL A 18 -22.89 11.57 1.37
N TYR A 19 -22.62 11.19 0.14
CA TYR A 19 -23.41 11.52 -1.03
C TYR A 19 -23.95 10.26 -1.67
N VAL A 20 -25.14 10.35 -2.25
CA VAL A 20 -25.82 9.22 -2.88
C VAL A 20 -26.28 9.57 -4.29
N CYS A 21 -26.22 8.59 -5.19
CA CYS A 21 -26.79 8.66 -6.53
C CYS A 21 -27.36 7.27 -6.89
N GLY A 22 -28.68 7.10 -6.75
CA GLY A 22 -29.29 5.78 -6.93
C GLY A 22 -28.82 4.80 -5.86
N ASP A 23 -28.24 3.67 -6.29
CA ASP A 23 -27.66 2.61 -5.44
C ASP A 23 -26.17 2.83 -5.14
N ILE A 24 -25.60 3.99 -5.50
CA ILE A 24 -24.19 4.31 -5.33
C ILE A 24 -24.03 5.27 -4.15
N THR A 25 -23.16 4.90 -3.21
CA THR A 25 -22.74 5.74 -2.09
C THR A 25 -21.31 6.21 -2.30
N ALA A 26 -21.10 7.51 -2.08
CA ALA A 26 -19.81 8.16 -2.08
C ALA A 26 -19.57 8.85 -0.74
N ARG A 27 -18.53 8.45 -0.02
CA ARG A 27 -18.22 8.95 1.31
C ARG A 27 -16.84 9.59 1.33
N ILE A 28 -16.75 10.76 1.96
CA ILE A 28 -15.50 11.48 2.23
C ILE A 28 -15.35 11.57 3.74
N ASP A 29 -14.23 11.11 4.28
CA ASP A 29 -13.87 11.26 5.69
C ASP A 29 -12.57 12.07 5.84
N PHE A 30 -12.59 13.05 6.73
CA PHE A 30 -11.46 13.90 7.06
C PHE A 30 -10.79 13.36 8.32
N LEU A 31 -9.81 12.47 8.12
CA LEU A 31 -9.19 11.68 9.19
C LEU A 31 -8.10 12.46 9.95
N SER A 32 -7.55 13.50 9.31
CA SER A 32 -6.71 14.53 9.94
C SER A 32 -6.73 15.82 9.09
N GLY A 33 -6.05 16.88 9.53
CA GLY A 33 -5.92 18.14 8.77
C GLY A 33 -5.13 18.01 7.45
N SER A 34 -4.52 16.85 7.17
CA SER A 34 -3.73 16.57 5.97
C SER A 34 -3.99 15.19 5.38
N MET A 35 -5.06 14.50 5.79
CA MET A 35 -5.41 13.17 5.32
C MET A 35 -6.92 13.03 5.12
N MET A 36 -7.31 12.49 3.98
CA MET A 36 -8.71 12.25 3.62
C MET A 36 -8.88 10.80 3.16
N ARG A 37 -10.00 10.16 3.51
CA ARG A 37 -10.43 8.88 2.93
C ARG A 37 -11.62 9.13 2.02
N VAL A 38 -11.61 8.51 0.85
CA VAL A 38 -12.72 8.49 -0.09
C VAL A 38 -13.14 7.05 -0.29
N ALA A 39 -14.42 6.77 -0.13
CA ALA A 39 -15.02 5.46 -0.34
C ALA A 39 -16.17 5.57 -1.35
N LEU A 40 -16.12 4.76 -2.41
CA LEU A 40 -17.16 4.63 -3.41
C LEU A 40 -17.60 3.18 -3.48
N PHE A 41 -18.89 2.93 -3.33
CA PHE A 41 -19.42 1.58 -3.31
C PHE A 41 -20.91 1.57 -3.63
N ARG A 42 -21.42 0.41 -4.04
CA ARG A 42 -22.85 0.17 -4.26
C ARG A 42 -23.49 -0.47 -3.04
N ASP A 43 -24.81 -0.34 -2.92
CA ASP A 43 -25.58 -0.94 -1.81
C ASP A 43 -25.40 -2.46 -1.70
N ASP A 44 -25.17 -3.13 -2.83
CA ASP A 44 -24.94 -4.58 -2.93
C ASP A 44 -23.46 -5.00 -2.82
N CYS A 45 -22.53 -4.06 -2.58
CA CYS A 45 -21.11 -4.37 -2.54
C CYS A 45 -20.75 -5.30 -1.36
N LYS A 46 -19.76 -6.15 -1.59
CA LYS A 46 -19.16 -6.94 -0.51
C LYS A 46 -17.88 -6.27 -0.02
N MET A 47 -18.01 -5.37 0.94
CA MET A 47 -16.85 -4.72 1.56
C MET A 47 -16.19 -5.64 2.59
N LEU A 48 -15.03 -6.20 2.24
CA LEU A 48 -14.19 -6.96 3.18
C LEU A 48 -13.54 -6.03 4.22
N PRO A 49 -13.24 -6.54 5.42
CA PRO A 49 -12.46 -5.80 6.41
C PRO A 49 -11.06 -5.48 5.88
N THR A 50 -10.45 -4.42 6.41
CA THR A 50 -9.04 -4.08 6.17
C THR A 50 -8.15 -4.74 7.24
N PHE A 51 -7.00 -5.23 6.81
CA PHE A 51 -5.95 -5.80 7.67
C PHE A 51 -4.70 -4.91 7.71
N THR A 52 -4.73 -3.81 6.98
CA THR A 52 -3.59 -2.92 6.74
C THR A 52 -3.80 -1.56 7.35
N VAL A 53 -5.04 -1.15 7.66
CA VAL A 53 -5.35 0.12 8.33
C VAL A 53 -5.57 -0.11 9.82
N ASP A 54 -4.62 0.36 10.61
CA ASP A 54 -4.56 0.21 12.06
C ASP A 54 -3.90 1.44 12.71
N PRO A 55 -4.64 2.55 12.88
CA PRO A 55 -4.15 3.75 13.53
C PRO A 55 -3.93 3.59 15.04
N GLN A 56 -4.47 2.52 15.65
CA GLN A 56 -4.32 2.23 17.08
C GLN A 56 -3.11 1.34 17.36
N ASN A 57 -2.51 0.76 16.32
CA ASN A 57 -1.36 -0.14 16.41
C ASN A 57 -1.68 -1.40 17.25
N GLU A 58 -2.87 -1.96 17.03
CA GLU A 58 -3.41 -3.16 17.68
C GLU A 58 -3.37 -4.38 16.75
N PHE A 59 -3.22 -5.58 17.33
CA PHE A 59 -3.23 -6.80 16.52
C PHE A 59 -4.66 -7.17 16.09
N LEU A 60 -4.97 -7.03 14.80
CA LEU A 60 -6.30 -7.23 14.23
C LEU A 60 -6.47 -8.62 13.61
N THR A 61 -6.87 -9.63 14.38
CA THR A 61 -7.06 -11.01 13.87
C THR A 61 -8.18 -11.12 12.83
N GLU A 62 -9.31 -10.45 13.06
CA GLU A 62 -10.49 -10.48 12.17
C GLU A 62 -10.50 -9.33 11.15
N GLY A 63 -9.46 -8.49 11.17
CA GLY A 63 -9.43 -7.22 10.47
C GLY A 63 -10.34 -6.18 11.11
N ARG A 64 -10.45 -5.03 10.44
CA ARG A 64 -11.21 -3.86 10.87
C ARG A 64 -12.23 -3.46 9.81
N ASP A 65 -13.37 -2.92 10.22
CA ASP A 65 -14.30 -2.27 9.29
C ASP A 65 -13.58 -1.14 8.52
N LYS A 66 -13.53 -1.28 7.19
CA LYS A 66 -12.86 -0.37 6.26
C LYS A 66 -13.36 1.07 6.38
N LEU A 67 -14.60 1.28 6.83
CA LEU A 67 -15.22 2.59 7.01
C LEU A 67 -15.26 3.08 8.47
N SER A 68 -14.75 2.32 9.43
CA SER A 68 -14.66 2.76 10.83
C SER A 68 -13.81 4.04 10.93
N LEU A 69 -14.22 4.92 11.86
CA LEU A 69 -13.53 6.16 12.21
C LEU A 69 -12.73 6.06 13.52
N ASP A 70 -12.83 4.92 14.21
CA ASP A 70 -12.21 4.71 15.52
C ASP A 70 -10.68 4.87 15.47
N GLY A 71 -10.09 5.44 16.53
CA GLY A 71 -8.64 5.67 16.59
C GLY A 71 -8.09 6.76 15.67
N PHE A 72 -8.89 7.34 14.76
CA PHE A 72 -8.47 8.52 14.01
C PHE A 72 -8.69 9.80 14.83
N SER A 73 -7.82 10.80 14.65
CA SER A 73 -7.96 12.09 15.33
C SER A 73 -9.19 12.87 14.86
N LEU A 74 -9.61 12.64 13.61
CA LEU A 74 -10.66 13.35 12.90
C LEU A 74 -10.38 14.86 12.76
N PHE A 75 -10.88 15.43 11.68
CA PHE A 75 -10.71 16.85 11.41
C PHE A 75 -12.01 17.42 10.86
N ALA A 76 -12.40 18.59 11.32
CA ALA A 76 -13.53 19.33 10.78
C ALA A 76 -13.04 20.43 9.85
N PRO A 77 -13.03 20.23 8.52
CA PRO A 77 -12.57 21.25 7.59
C PRO A 77 -13.53 22.44 7.56
N GLN A 78 -13.01 23.60 7.16
CA GLN A 78 -13.89 24.68 6.70
C GLN A 78 -14.52 24.26 5.38
N VAL A 79 -15.85 24.37 5.32
CA VAL A 79 -16.64 23.96 4.16
C VAL A 79 -17.26 25.19 3.53
N ASN A 80 -17.07 25.35 2.22
CA ASN A 80 -17.71 26.39 1.43
C ASN A 80 -18.51 25.73 0.31
N GLU A 81 -19.77 26.11 0.14
CA GLU A 81 -20.57 25.69 -1.01
C GLU A 81 -20.01 26.33 -2.29
N THR A 82 -20.04 25.57 -3.38
CA THR A 82 -19.71 26.05 -4.73
C THR A 82 -20.93 25.93 -5.63
N ALA A 83 -20.85 26.42 -6.86
CA ALA A 83 -21.96 26.28 -7.81
C ALA A 83 -22.30 24.82 -8.12
N ASP A 84 -21.32 23.93 -8.06
CA ASP A 84 -21.42 22.53 -8.50
C ASP A 84 -21.14 21.52 -7.38
N GLY A 85 -21.04 21.94 -6.11
CA GLY A 85 -20.75 21.06 -4.98
C GLY A 85 -20.19 21.77 -3.76
N GLU A 86 -19.09 21.24 -3.21
CA GLU A 86 -18.49 21.71 -1.94
C GLU A 86 -16.96 21.83 -2.05
N ARG A 87 -16.38 22.75 -1.28
CA ARG A 87 -14.95 22.89 -1.09
C ARG A 87 -14.58 22.75 0.38
N PHE A 88 -13.57 21.92 0.65
CA PHE A 88 -13.06 21.59 1.97
C PHE A 88 -11.63 22.12 2.15
N SER A 89 -11.39 22.90 3.20
CA SER A 89 -10.06 23.42 3.52
C SER A 89 -9.33 22.53 4.54
N LEU A 90 -8.22 21.95 4.12
CA LEU A 90 -7.34 21.02 4.85
C LEU A 90 -5.96 21.68 5.02
N GLY A 91 -5.92 22.76 5.81
CA GLY A 91 -4.70 23.57 5.97
C GLY A 91 -4.38 24.36 4.70
N ASN A 92 -3.25 24.07 4.06
CA ASN A 92 -2.84 24.70 2.80
C ASN A 92 -3.32 23.97 1.54
N VAL A 93 -4.12 22.91 1.71
CA VAL A 93 -4.77 22.18 0.62
C VAL A 93 -6.26 22.41 0.65
N GLU A 94 -6.84 22.68 -0.51
CA GLU A 94 -8.28 22.73 -0.73
C GLU A 94 -8.68 21.52 -1.58
N ALA A 95 -9.61 20.70 -1.08
CA ALA A 95 -10.27 19.66 -1.86
C ALA A 95 -11.63 20.21 -2.33
N GLU A 96 -11.87 20.22 -3.63
CA GLU A 96 -13.11 20.72 -4.24
C GLU A 96 -13.81 19.57 -4.95
N LEU A 97 -15.03 19.29 -4.49
CA LEU A 97 -15.92 18.27 -5.04
C LEU A 97 -16.91 18.93 -6.00
N ASN A 98 -16.96 18.40 -7.23
CA ASN A 98 -18.09 18.55 -8.11
C ASN A 98 -19.02 17.34 -7.94
N THR A 99 -20.27 17.56 -7.55
CA THR A 99 -21.23 16.48 -7.29
C THR A 99 -21.72 15.80 -8.58
N HIS A 100 -21.56 16.46 -9.72
CA HIS A 100 -21.77 15.84 -11.03
C HIS A 100 -20.60 14.91 -11.38
N ASN A 101 -20.88 13.62 -11.46
CA ASN A 101 -19.96 12.49 -11.61
C ASN A 101 -18.93 12.34 -10.48
N PHE A 102 -19.17 12.98 -9.33
CA PHE A 102 -18.32 12.93 -8.14
C PHE A 102 -16.83 13.16 -8.46
N VAL A 103 -16.49 14.34 -8.95
CA VAL A 103 -15.10 14.65 -9.37
C VAL A 103 -14.41 15.48 -8.30
N LEU A 104 -13.29 14.99 -7.78
CA LEU A 104 -12.46 15.71 -6.81
C LEU A 104 -11.26 16.39 -7.49
N SER A 105 -11.02 17.64 -7.10
CA SER A 105 -9.79 18.36 -7.44
C SER A 105 -9.11 18.87 -6.18
N TYR A 106 -7.79 18.87 -6.18
CA TYR A 106 -6.98 19.25 -5.03
C TYR A 106 -6.07 20.41 -5.42
N LYS A 107 -6.19 21.53 -4.72
CA LYS A 107 -5.34 22.71 -4.91
C LYS A 107 -4.49 22.92 -3.68
N LYS A 108 -3.23 23.29 -3.87
CA LYS A 108 -2.33 23.71 -2.80
C LYS A 108 -1.94 25.16 -3.05
N ASP A 109 -2.18 26.03 -2.07
CA ASP A 109 -1.91 27.47 -2.19
C ASP A 109 -2.53 28.08 -3.48
N GLY A 110 -3.75 27.65 -3.82
CA GLY A 110 -4.51 28.07 -5.01
C GLY A 110 -4.07 27.45 -6.35
N LYS A 111 -2.99 26.66 -6.38
CA LYS A 111 -2.51 25.97 -7.60
C LYS A 111 -2.99 24.53 -7.62
N LEU A 112 -3.41 24.03 -8.80
CA LEU A 112 -3.85 22.65 -8.96
C LEU A 112 -2.70 21.68 -8.65
N LEU A 113 -2.84 20.90 -7.57
CA LEU A 113 -1.91 19.84 -7.20
C LEU A 113 -2.19 18.59 -8.04
N PHE A 114 -3.43 18.10 -8.05
CA PHE A 114 -3.91 17.05 -8.95
C PHE A 114 -5.45 17.03 -8.92
N ALA A 115 -6.06 16.31 -9.86
CA ALA A 115 -7.49 16.05 -9.85
C ALA A 115 -7.80 14.65 -10.36
N ASP A 116 -9.01 14.21 -10.08
CA ASP A 116 -9.69 13.16 -10.82
C ASP A 116 -9.78 13.54 -12.31
N ARG A 117 -9.61 12.55 -13.20
CA ARG A 117 -9.69 12.76 -14.65
C ARG A 117 -11.16 12.81 -15.08
N ALA A 118 -11.69 14.00 -15.34
CA ALA A 118 -13.07 14.20 -15.78
C ALA A 118 -13.27 14.09 -17.31
N PRO A 119 -14.50 13.75 -17.76
CA PRO A 119 -15.51 13.01 -17.01
C PRO A 119 -15.03 11.56 -16.78
N LEU A 120 -15.75 10.78 -15.96
CA LEU A 120 -15.49 9.33 -15.80
C LEU A 120 -14.18 9.00 -15.08
N ALA A 121 -14.01 9.60 -13.91
CA ALA A 121 -12.89 9.29 -13.02
C ALA A 121 -13.08 7.95 -12.30
N TYR A 122 -14.32 7.49 -12.13
CA TYR A 122 -14.70 6.29 -11.40
C TYR A 122 -15.63 5.40 -12.23
N ASN A 123 -15.60 4.09 -11.96
CA ASN A 123 -16.49 3.11 -12.60
C ASN A 123 -17.67 2.79 -11.68
N PHE A 124 -18.80 3.45 -11.89
CA PHE A 124 -19.96 3.32 -10.99
C PHE A 124 -20.85 2.11 -11.29
N GLN A 125 -21.13 1.84 -12.57
CA GLN A 125 -22.04 0.77 -13.00
C GLN A 125 -21.39 -0.18 -14.02
N ASN A 126 -20.14 -0.56 -13.79
CA ASN A 126 -19.36 -1.43 -14.69
C ASN A 126 -19.30 -0.92 -16.16
N GLU A 127 -19.38 0.40 -16.34
CA GLU A 127 -19.37 1.07 -17.64
C GLU A 127 -18.04 0.86 -18.38
N PHE A 128 -16.95 0.66 -17.62
CA PHE A 128 -15.60 0.38 -18.13
C PHE A 128 -15.24 -1.11 -18.07
N GLY A 129 -16.23 -1.97 -17.85
CA GLY A 129 -16.06 -3.37 -17.49
C GLY A 129 -16.13 -3.59 -15.98
N ASN A 130 -15.80 -4.80 -15.54
CA ASN A 130 -15.89 -5.19 -14.13
C ASN A 130 -14.81 -4.53 -13.28
N GLY A 131 -15.11 -4.37 -11.99
CA GLY A 131 -14.20 -3.91 -10.95
C GLY A 131 -14.17 -2.40 -10.79
N THR A 132 -13.31 -1.93 -9.90
CA THR A 132 -13.15 -0.51 -9.57
C THR A 132 -12.07 0.13 -10.41
N TYR A 133 -12.30 1.39 -10.79
CA TYR A 133 -11.34 2.23 -11.49
C TYR A 133 -11.23 3.58 -10.79
N HIS A 134 -10.03 4.14 -10.79
CA HIS A 134 -9.78 5.51 -10.38
C HIS A 134 -8.79 6.17 -11.33
N TYR A 135 -9.28 7.09 -12.16
CA TYR A 135 -8.48 7.84 -13.11
C TYR A 135 -8.13 9.22 -12.57
N LEU A 136 -6.86 9.59 -12.68
CA LEU A 136 -6.32 10.84 -12.16
C LEU A 136 -5.57 11.58 -13.27
N THR A 137 -5.60 12.91 -13.22
CA THR A 137 -4.76 13.77 -14.08
C THR A 137 -3.28 13.48 -13.85
N ARG A 138 -2.47 13.71 -14.88
CA ARG A 138 -1.01 13.58 -14.80
C ARG A 138 -0.31 14.80 -15.39
N GLU A 139 0.61 15.37 -14.62
CA GLU A 139 1.44 16.47 -15.08
C GLU A 139 2.67 15.93 -15.83
N LYS A 140 3.11 16.66 -16.87
CA LYS A 140 4.38 16.35 -17.53
C LYS A 140 5.54 16.54 -16.54
N GLY A 141 6.32 15.48 -16.33
CA GLY A 141 7.49 15.52 -15.45
C GLY A 141 7.19 15.21 -13.98
N GLU A 142 5.94 14.86 -13.64
CA GLU A 142 5.63 14.33 -12.30
C GLU A 142 6.49 13.08 -12.01
N LYS A 143 7.00 12.99 -10.78
CA LYS A 143 7.80 11.86 -10.30
C LYS A 143 6.94 11.02 -9.37
N ILE A 144 6.92 9.72 -9.59
CA ILE A 144 6.08 8.79 -8.85
C ILE A 144 6.95 7.75 -8.16
N TYR A 145 6.69 7.48 -6.89
CA TYR A 145 7.49 6.63 -6.01
C TYR A 145 6.60 5.67 -5.23
N GLY A 146 7.13 4.54 -4.78
CA GLY A 146 6.42 3.60 -3.90
C GLY A 146 6.17 2.25 -4.55
N LEU A 147 5.00 1.68 -4.29
CA LEU A 147 4.54 0.34 -4.66
C LEU A 147 5.25 -0.84 -3.96
N GLY A 148 5.94 -0.59 -2.85
CA GLY A 148 6.66 -1.63 -2.12
C GLY A 148 7.96 -2.02 -2.83
N ASP A 149 8.12 -3.30 -3.17
CA ASP A 149 9.39 -3.87 -3.63
C ASP A 149 9.55 -3.92 -5.15
N LYS A 150 8.86 -3.04 -5.89
CA LYS A 150 8.94 -3.01 -7.37
C LYS A 150 10.32 -2.68 -7.90
N GLY A 151 10.78 -3.48 -8.86
CA GLY A 151 12.04 -3.28 -9.58
C GLY A 151 12.07 -2.06 -10.51
N GLY A 152 13.23 -1.88 -11.14
CA GLY A 152 13.58 -0.78 -12.04
C GLY A 152 13.74 0.56 -11.33
N SER A 153 13.72 1.64 -12.13
CA SER A 153 13.92 3.00 -11.63
C SER A 153 13.04 3.33 -10.43
N VAL A 154 13.59 4.11 -9.49
CA VAL A 154 12.86 4.63 -8.33
C VAL A 154 11.68 5.51 -8.78
N ASN A 155 11.86 6.27 -9.88
CA ASN A 155 10.75 6.98 -10.51
C ASN A 155 9.96 6.01 -11.39
N LYS A 156 8.72 5.73 -10.98
CA LYS A 156 7.78 4.79 -11.60
C LYS A 156 6.93 5.43 -12.71
N ALA A 157 7.07 6.73 -12.95
CA ALA A 157 6.30 7.45 -13.97
C ALA A 157 6.48 6.86 -15.38
N GLY A 158 5.39 6.75 -16.14
CA GLY A 158 5.37 6.19 -17.50
C GLY A 158 5.39 4.67 -17.59
N ARG A 159 5.23 3.96 -16.47
CA ARG A 159 5.19 2.49 -16.39
C ARG A 159 3.87 2.00 -15.80
N THR A 160 3.63 0.71 -15.98
CA THR A 160 2.48 -0.01 -15.42
C THR A 160 2.99 -1.11 -14.50
N PHE A 161 2.30 -1.33 -13.38
CA PHE A 161 2.65 -2.33 -12.38
C PHE A 161 1.41 -3.11 -11.95
N ARG A 162 1.56 -4.42 -11.78
CA ARG A 162 0.57 -5.27 -11.11
C ARG A 162 0.80 -5.22 -9.62
N ILE A 163 -0.23 -4.96 -8.83
CA ILE A 163 -0.19 -5.05 -7.37
C ILE A 163 -0.70 -6.44 -6.99
N GLU A 164 0.24 -7.38 -7.00
CA GLU A 164 0.06 -8.81 -6.79
C GLU A 164 1.33 -9.35 -6.15
N THR A 165 1.26 -10.54 -5.55
CA THR A 165 2.43 -11.27 -5.04
C THR A 165 2.79 -12.43 -5.96
N SER A 166 4.08 -12.61 -6.26
CA SER A 166 4.60 -13.75 -7.01
C SER A 166 5.94 -14.21 -6.44
N ASP A 167 6.20 -15.52 -6.54
CA ASP A 167 7.54 -16.08 -6.27
C ASP A 167 8.43 -15.87 -7.50
N SER A 168 9.02 -14.68 -7.60
CA SER A 168 9.78 -14.25 -8.76
C SER A 168 11.27 -14.56 -8.62
N MET A 169 11.62 -15.82 -8.35
CA MET A 169 13.03 -16.23 -8.26
C MET A 169 13.78 -15.94 -9.57
N GLY A 170 14.91 -15.24 -9.47
CA GLY A 170 15.73 -14.87 -10.65
C GLY A 170 15.14 -13.73 -11.48
N TYR A 171 14.25 -12.91 -10.90
CA TYR A 171 13.69 -11.75 -11.57
C TYR A 171 14.75 -10.80 -12.11
N ASP A 172 14.42 -10.14 -13.22
CA ASP A 172 15.22 -9.04 -13.75
C ASP A 172 14.97 -7.76 -12.93
N ALA A 173 16.05 -7.23 -12.35
CA ALA A 173 15.97 -6.10 -11.44
C ALA A 173 15.44 -4.81 -12.07
N GLU A 174 15.42 -4.68 -13.40
CA GLU A 174 14.93 -3.50 -14.11
C GLU A 174 13.47 -3.65 -14.57
N THR A 175 13.12 -4.83 -15.06
CA THR A 175 11.92 -5.02 -15.91
C THR A 175 10.87 -5.96 -15.35
N SER A 176 11.22 -6.87 -14.44
CA SER A 176 10.27 -7.87 -13.92
C SER A 176 9.24 -7.28 -12.95
N ASP A 177 7.98 -7.70 -13.11
CA ASP A 177 6.83 -7.35 -12.26
C ASP A 177 5.68 -8.39 -12.45
N PRO A 178 4.97 -8.81 -11.38
CA PRO A 178 5.10 -8.43 -9.99
C PRO A 178 6.31 -9.09 -9.31
N LEU A 179 6.49 -8.78 -8.03
CA LEU A 179 7.50 -9.35 -7.14
C LEU A 179 6.79 -9.83 -5.87
N TYR A 180 7.44 -9.78 -4.71
CA TYR A 180 7.01 -10.51 -3.53
C TYR A 180 5.96 -9.78 -2.68
N LYS A 181 5.82 -8.45 -2.79
CA LYS A 181 4.94 -7.66 -1.91
C LYS A 181 3.80 -6.98 -2.66
N HIS A 182 2.61 -7.07 -2.05
CA HIS A 182 1.42 -6.31 -2.43
C HIS A 182 1.36 -5.04 -1.58
N VAL A 183 1.66 -3.88 -2.18
CA VAL A 183 1.65 -2.57 -1.50
C VAL A 183 1.07 -1.51 -2.46
N PRO A 184 -0.25 -1.26 -2.44
CA PRO A 184 -0.93 -0.28 -3.31
C PRO A 184 -0.80 1.16 -2.78
N PHE A 185 0.40 1.56 -2.38
CA PHE A 185 0.72 2.92 -1.92
C PHE A 185 1.75 3.57 -2.83
N TYR A 186 1.49 4.80 -3.27
CA TYR A 186 2.46 5.60 -3.99
C TYR A 186 2.45 7.07 -3.53
N MET A 187 3.57 7.75 -3.77
CA MET A 187 3.70 9.19 -3.63
C MET A 187 4.00 9.82 -4.98
N CYS A 188 3.43 10.99 -5.24
CA CYS A 188 3.70 11.80 -6.39
C CYS A 188 4.33 13.12 -5.95
N GLU A 189 5.34 13.57 -6.68
CA GLU A 189 5.95 14.90 -6.58
C GLU A 189 5.84 15.60 -7.93
N ASN A 190 5.27 16.79 -7.95
CA ASN A 190 5.04 17.57 -9.16
C ASN A 190 5.44 19.05 -8.97
N SER A 191 5.05 19.94 -9.89
CA SER A 191 5.49 21.34 -9.85
C SER A 191 4.88 22.15 -8.69
N VAL A 192 3.82 21.65 -8.06
CA VAL A 192 3.09 22.33 -6.98
C VAL A 192 3.44 21.75 -5.60
N GLY A 193 3.66 20.44 -5.49
CA GLY A 193 3.98 19.81 -4.22
C GLY A 193 4.03 18.30 -4.28
N CYS A 194 3.76 17.67 -3.14
CA CYS A 194 3.68 16.22 -3.03
C CYS A 194 2.30 15.80 -2.51
N TYR A 195 1.88 14.61 -2.91
CA TYR A 195 0.73 13.91 -2.33
C TYR A 195 0.99 12.40 -2.35
N GLY A 196 0.31 11.67 -1.46
CA GLY A 196 0.30 10.21 -1.44
C GLY A 196 -1.09 9.67 -1.67
N ILE A 197 -1.19 8.50 -2.29
CA ILE A 197 -2.44 7.74 -2.39
C ILE A 197 -2.17 6.29 -1.99
N TYR A 198 -2.99 5.78 -1.08
CA TYR A 198 -3.05 4.37 -0.71
C TYR A 198 -4.44 3.83 -1.04
N TYR A 199 -4.52 2.73 -1.80
CA TYR A 199 -5.78 2.03 -2.06
C TYR A 199 -5.93 0.87 -1.10
N ASP A 200 -6.97 0.89 -0.27
CA ASP A 200 -7.20 -0.10 0.77
C ASP A 200 -7.96 -1.29 0.19
N THR A 201 -7.23 -2.17 -0.48
CA THR A 201 -7.75 -3.43 -1.04
C THR A 201 -6.72 -4.54 -0.87
N SER A 202 -7.21 -5.76 -0.69
CA SER A 202 -6.42 -7.00 -0.73
C SER A 202 -6.49 -7.71 -2.08
N ASP A 203 -7.32 -7.21 -3.00
CA ASP A 203 -7.47 -7.79 -4.33
C ASP A 203 -6.28 -7.42 -5.22
N SER A 204 -6.10 -8.19 -6.28
CA SER A 204 -5.16 -7.89 -7.34
C SER A 204 -5.54 -6.56 -7.98
N ALA A 205 -4.52 -5.78 -8.34
CA ALA A 205 -4.75 -4.48 -8.96
C ALA A 205 -3.70 -4.16 -10.02
N VAL A 206 -3.99 -3.13 -10.81
CA VAL A 206 -3.07 -2.54 -11.77
C VAL A 206 -2.95 -1.06 -11.47
N MET A 207 -1.71 -0.58 -11.41
CA MET A 207 -1.40 0.85 -11.41
C MET A 207 -0.67 1.22 -12.68
N ASP A 208 -1.28 2.08 -13.49
CA ASP A 208 -0.66 2.70 -14.65
C ASP A 208 -0.30 4.14 -14.33
N PHE A 209 0.98 4.49 -14.47
CA PHE A 209 1.49 5.82 -14.17
C PHE A 209 1.75 6.65 -15.43
N GLY A 210 0.86 6.52 -16.42
CA GLY A 210 0.90 7.28 -17.67
C GLY A 210 1.69 6.59 -18.77
N ARG A 211 1.65 5.25 -18.81
CA ARG A 211 2.07 4.46 -19.96
C ARG A 211 0.97 4.44 -21.02
N GLU A 212 -0.30 4.38 -20.60
CA GLU A 212 -1.42 4.42 -21.54
C GLU A 212 -1.52 5.79 -22.24
N ILE A 213 -1.77 5.74 -23.56
CA ILE A 213 -2.04 6.92 -24.38
C ILE A 213 -3.46 6.77 -24.91
N ASN A 214 -4.28 7.81 -24.75
CA ASN A 214 -5.65 7.84 -25.22
C ASN A 214 -5.89 9.09 -26.09
N ASN A 215 -6.69 8.94 -27.15
CA ASN A 215 -6.98 10.04 -28.07
C ASN A 215 -7.95 11.08 -27.48
N TYR A 216 -8.79 10.69 -26.53
CA TYR A 216 -9.86 11.52 -25.98
C TYR A 216 -9.48 12.23 -24.67
N TYR A 217 -8.43 11.76 -24.00
CA TYR A 217 -8.02 12.27 -22.70
C TYR A 217 -6.57 12.77 -22.72
N PRO A 218 -6.27 13.92 -22.08
CA PRO A 218 -4.90 14.32 -21.77
C PRO A 218 -4.19 13.26 -20.94
N ALA A 219 -2.85 13.36 -20.79
CA ALA A 219 -2.08 12.43 -19.99
C ALA A 219 -2.70 12.18 -18.60
N PHE A 220 -2.86 10.91 -18.25
CA PHE A 220 -3.48 10.46 -17.02
C PHE A 220 -2.68 9.33 -16.39
N LYS A 221 -3.09 8.94 -15.19
CA LYS A 221 -2.69 7.71 -14.51
C LYS A 221 -3.95 7.07 -13.94
N PHE A 222 -3.90 5.76 -13.67
CA PHE A 222 -5.06 5.09 -13.09
C PHE A 222 -4.70 3.93 -12.18
N PHE A 223 -5.63 3.65 -11.29
CA PHE A 223 -5.73 2.42 -10.53
C PHE A 223 -6.92 1.61 -11.03
N LYS A 224 -6.77 0.29 -11.10
CA LYS A 224 -7.84 -0.67 -11.36
C LYS A 224 -7.72 -1.85 -10.41
N SER A 225 -8.82 -2.33 -9.86
CA SER A 225 -8.89 -3.59 -9.12
C SER A 225 -10.20 -4.32 -9.42
N ASP A 226 -10.25 -5.62 -9.15
CA ASP A 226 -11.48 -6.42 -9.25
C ASP A 226 -12.36 -6.31 -7.99
N ASP A 227 -11.95 -5.52 -6.98
CA ASP A 227 -12.72 -5.21 -5.77
C ASP A 227 -14.04 -4.48 -6.13
N ASP A 228 -15.13 -4.83 -5.43
CA ASP A 228 -16.48 -4.25 -5.59
C ASP A 228 -16.58 -2.84 -4.97
N CYS A 229 -15.62 -2.46 -4.12
CA CYS A 229 -15.56 -1.16 -3.49
C CYS A 229 -14.22 -0.47 -3.74
N LEU A 230 -14.25 0.84 -3.96
CA LEU A 230 -13.06 1.66 -4.03
C LEU A 230 -12.92 2.45 -2.74
N VAL A 231 -11.96 2.09 -1.90
CA VAL A 231 -11.61 2.89 -0.73
C VAL A 231 -10.14 3.29 -0.83
N TYR A 232 -9.88 4.59 -0.82
CA TYR A 232 -8.52 5.10 -0.89
C TYR A 232 -8.30 6.26 0.07
N TYR A 233 -7.05 6.40 0.50
CA TYR A 233 -6.57 7.43 1.41
C TYR A 233 -5.66 8.36 0.64
N VAL A 234 -5.89 9.67 0.78
CA VAL A 234 -5.08 10.72 0.20
C VAL A 234 -4.34 11.43 1.32
N PHE A 235 -3.04 11.62 1.13
CA PHE A 235 -2.14 12.26 2.09
C PHE A 235 -1.53 13.51 1.49
N PHE A 236 -1.49 14.60 2.25
CA PHE A 236 -0.89 15.87 1.85
C PHE A 236 0.31 16.21 2.73
N GLY A 237 1.26 16.93 2.15
CA GLY A 237 2.47 17.41 2.84
C GLY A 237 3.74 17.19 2.02
N SER A 238 4.89 17.25 2.68
CA SER A 238 6.17 16.79 2.14
C SER A 238 6.22 15.26 2.05
N LYS A 239 7.16 14.72 1.27
CA LYS A 239 7.39 13.26 1.16
C LYS A 239 7.56 12.59 2.54
N LEU A 240 8.24 13.25 3.48
CA LEU A 240 8.44 12.72 4.83
C LEU A 240 7.15 12.74 5.66
N GLU A 241 6.35 13.80 5.57
CA GLU A 241 5.06 13.89 6.26
C GLU A 241 4.06 12.87 5.72
N ILE A 242 4.03 12.67 4.40
CA ILE A 242 3.20 11.65 3.76
C ILE A 242 3.59 10.25 4.23
N LEU A 243 4.89 9.92 4.23
CA LEU A 243 5.36 8.62 4.75
C LEU A 243 5.01 8.42 6.23
N ARG A 244 5.18 9.45 7.07
CA ARG A 244 4.81 9.38 8.50
C ARG A 244 3.31 9.13 8.70
N GLN A 245 2.48 9.78 7.89
CA GLN A 245 1.03 9.57 7.92
C GLN A 245 0.69 8.14 7.47
N TYR A 246 1.26 7.66 6.36
CA TYR A 246 1.05 6.29 5.89
C TYR A 246 1.50 5.23 6.92
N CYS A 247 2.69 5.39 7.51
CA CYS A 247 3.14 4.49 8.57
C CYS A 247 2.29 4.57 9.84
N SER A 248 1.68 5.72 10.14
CA SER A 248 0.77 5.82 11.29
C SER A 248 -0.61 5.25 10.97
N LEU A 249 -1.04 5.33 9.70
CA LEU A 249 -2.26 4.69 9.22
C LEU A 249 -2.15 3.16 9.31
N CYS A 250 -1.00 2.60 8.94
CA CYS A 250 -0.81 1.15 8.87
C CYS A 250 -0.30 0.49 10.16
N GLY A 251 -0.07 1.26 11.21
CA GLY A 251 0.64 0.80 12.40
C GLY A 251 2.17 0.93 12.25
N LYS A 252 2.81 1.32 13.35
CA LYS A 252 4.26 1.52 13.41
C LYS A 252 4.96 0.22 13.76
N GLN A 253 6.02 -0.07 13.02
CA GLN A 253 6.90 -1.19 13.32
C GLN A 253 7.58 -0.99 14.68
N THR A 254 7.59 -2.04 15.50
CA THR A 254 8.36 -2.07 16.74
C THR A 254 9.87 -2.04 16.42
N LEU A 255 10.66 -1.45 17.32
CA LEU A 255 12.11 -1.52 17.18
C LEU A 255 12.54 -3.00 17.21
N PRO A 256 13.25 -3.50 16.19
CA PRO A 256 13.72 -4.87 16.21
C PRO A 256 14.79 -5.03 17.32
N PRO A 257 15.04 -6.27 17.78
CA PRO A 257 16.08 -6.54 18.77
C PRO A 257 17.44 -6.01 18.33
N LYS A 258 18.25 -5.49 19.28
CA LYS A 258 19.55 -4.87 18.97
C LYS A 258 20.45 -5.74 18.08
N TRP A 259 20.49 -7.05 18.33
CA TRP A 259 21.33 -7.99 17.58
C TRP A 259 20.99 -8.07 16.08
N SER A 260 19.77 -7.69 15.66
CA SER A 260 19.37 -7.75 14.25
C SER A 260 19.98 -6.64 13.40
N PHE A 261 20.61 -5.63 14.02
CA PHE A 261 21.36 -4.60 13.30
C PHE A 261 22.79 -5.02 12.97
N ASP A 262 23.29 -6.10 13.60
CA ASP A 262 24.59 -6.66 13.32
C ASP A 262 24.53 -7.65 12.14
N TYR A 263 25.69 -8.13 11.69
CA TYR A 263 25.76 -9.17 10.68
C TYR A 263 25.11 -10.47 11.18
N CYS A 264 24.12 -10.95 10.43
CA CYS A 264 23.51 -12.26 10.60
C CYS A 264 23.77 -13.11 9.35
N ALA A 265 24.33 -14.30 9.54
CA ALA A 265 24.60 -15.22 8.45
C ALA A 265 23.38 -16.10 8.13
N SER A 266 23.28 -16.55 6.88
CA SER A 266 22.28 -17.52 6.44
C SER A 266 22.80 -18.29 5.23
N THR A 267 22.49 -19.57 5.15
CA THR A 267 22.67 -20.36 3.93
C THR A 267 21.83 -21.63 3.99
N MET A 268 21.21 -21.99 2.86
CA MET A 268 20.58 -23.31 2.73
C MET A 268 21.62 -24.42 2.74
N ALA A 269 22.81 -24.19 2.18
CA ALA A 269 23.81 -25.22 1.95
C ALA A 269 24.25 -25.93 3.24
N TYR A 270 24.47 -25.18 4.34
CA TYR A 270 24.87 -25.80 5.61
C TYR A 270 23.75 -26.62 6.20
N THR A 271 22.52 -26.11 6.16
CA THR A 271 21.36 -26.81 6.74
C THR A 271 20.86 -27.97 5.88
N ASP A 272 21.17 -27.99 4.57
CA ASP A 272 20.83 -29.09 3.67
C ASP A 272 21.86 -30.22 3.70
N ALA A 273 23.10 -29.93 4.06
CA ALA A 273 24.17 -30.93 4.14
C ALA A 273 23.82 -32.05 5.15
N PRO A 274 24.18 -33.31 4.87
CA PRO A 274 24.03 -34.40 5.83
C PRO A 274 24.75 -34.13 7.16
N ASN A 275 25.91 -33.45 7.11
CA ASN A 275 26.70 -33.06 8.27
C ASN A 275 26.45 -31.61 8.71
N SER A 276 25.18 -31.18 8.76
CA SER A 276 24.79 -29.78 9.03
C SER A 276 25.44 -29.19 10.29
N GLU A 277 25.39 -29.92 11.41
CA GLU A 277 25.97 -29.49 12.69
C GLU A 277 27.48 -29.19 12.56
N GLU A 278 28.23 -30.05 11.85
CA GLU A 278 29.67 -29.87 11.64
C GLU A 278 29.97 -28.64 10.77
N GLN A 279 29.19 -28.42 9.70
CA GLN A 279 29.33 -27.26 8.82
C GLN A 279 29.13 -25.95 9.60
N LEU A 280 28.12 -25.92 10.46
CA LEU A 280 27.80 -24.77 11.31
C LEU A 280 28.88 -24.50 12.36
N TYR A 281 29.43 -25.53 13.00
CA TYR A 281 30.61 -25.33 13.87
C TYR A 281 31.85 -24.90 13.07
N GLY A 282 31.98 -25.35 11.82
CA GLY A 282 33.02 -24.89 10.90
C GLY A 282 32.90 -23.40 10.59
N PHE A 283 31.67 -22.90 10.43
CA PHE A 283 31.40 -21.46 10.30
C PHE A 283 31.83 -20.68 11.53
N LEU A 284 31.51 -21.13 12.75
CA LEU A 284 31.97 -20.49 13.99
C LEU A 284 33.50 -20.42 14.08
N ARG A 285 34.20 -21.51 13.73
CA ARG A 285 35.68 -21.52 13.67
C ARG A 285 36.23 -20.51 12.66
N LYS A 286 35.55 -20.33 11.52
CA LYS A 286 35.96 -19.33 10.52
C LYS A 286 35.78 -17.91 11.04
N LEU A 287 34.69 -17.61 11.74
CA LEU A 287 34.49 -16.30 12.37
C LEU A 287 35.64 -15.98 13.34
N ASP A 288 36.00 -16.94 14.19
CA ASP A 288 37.11 -16.80 15.13
C ASP A 288 38.45 -16.57 14.41
N THR A 289 38.76 -17.42 13.41
CA THR A 289 40.00 -17.32 12.62
C THR A 289 40.11 -16.02 11.84
N LEU A 290 38.99 -15.49 11.33
CA LEU A 290 38.93 -14.25 10.55
C LEU A 290 38.72 -13.01 11.44
N HIS A 291 38.58 -13.19 12.76
CA HIS A 291 38.24 -12.13 13.71
C HIS A 291 37.00 -11.32 13.29
N MET A 292 35.96 -12.02 12.81
CA MET A 292 34.69 -11.44 12.39
C MET A 292 33.61 -11.62 13.45
N SER A 293 32.84 -10.57 13.72
CA SER A 293 31.65 -10.64 14.57
C SER A 293 30.40 -11.06 13.78
N CYS A 294 29.56 -11.88 14.40
CA CYS A 294 28.28 -12.32 13.85
C CYS A 294 27.31 -12.48 15.03
N SER A 295 26.14 -11.85 14.97
CA SER A 295 25.19 -11.82 16.09
C SER A 295 24.04 -12.82 15.92
N GLY A 296 23.94 -13.47 14.76
CA GLY A 296 22.95 -14.52 14.54
C GLY A 296 23.25 -15.38 13.31
N PHE A 297 22.65 -16.57 13.28
CA PHE A 297 22.64 -17.43 12.10
C PHE A 297 21.22 -17.93 11.84
N TYR A 298 20.67 -17.66 10.67
CA TYR A 298 19.36 -18.19 10.26
C TYR A 298 19.49 -19.62 9.76
N LEU A 299 18.91 -20.56 10.49
CA LEU A 299 18.74 -21.93 10.04
C LEU A 299 17.62 -21.94 8.98
N SER A 300 18.02 -21.86 7.70
CA SER A 300 17.12 -22.04 6.55
C SER A 300 16.33 -23.36 6.65
N SER A 301 15.40 -23.63 5.74
CA SER A 301 14.51 -24.83 5.83
C SER A 301 15.22 -26.20 5.84
N GLY A 302 16.55 -26.25 5.65
CA GLY A 302 17.41 -27.42 5.86
C GLY A 302 17.27 -28.14 7.19
N TYR A 303 17.19 -27.41 8.30
CA TYR A 303 17.15 -28.05 9.64
C TYR A 303 15.88 -28.86 9.88
N THR A 304 14.87 -28.65 9.04
CA THR A 304 13.54 -29.23 9.15
C THR A 304 13.20 -30.21 8.02
N SER A 305 14.20 -30.63 7.24
CA SER A 305 13.99 -31.59 6.16
C SER A 305 13.59 -32.97 6.68
N ILE A 306 12.58 -33.60 6.10
CA ILE A 306 12.20 -35.00 6.36
C ILE A 306 11.87 -35.64 5.02
N GLY A 307 12.78 -36.48 4.50
CA GLY A 307 12.73 -36.88 3.09
C GLY A 307 12.74 -35.63 2.19
N ASP A 308 11.78 -35.57 1.27
CA ASP A 308 11.63 -34.44 0.33
C ASP A 308 10.78 -33.28 0.91
N LEU A 309 10.32 -33.37 2.15
CA LEU A 309 9.47 -32.38 2.80
C LEU A 309 10.27 -31.43 3.70
N ARG A 310 9.69 -30.25 3.97
CA ARG A 310 10.18 -29.26 4.95
C ARG A 310 9.12 -29.06 6.02
N CYS A 311 9.32 -29.62 7.22
CA CYS A 311 8.28 -29.74 8.24
C CYS A 311 8.45 -28.72 9.37
N VAL A 312 8.13 -27.45 9.10
CA VAL A 312 8.36 -26.28 9.98
C VAL A 312 8.16 -26.60 11.47
N PHE A 313 9.09 -26.15 12.31
CA PHE A 313 9.16 -26.42 13.76
C PHE A 313 9.48 -27.88 14.14
N ASN A 314 9.93 -28.71 13.19
CA ASN A 314 10.48 -30.03 13.49
C ASN A 314 11.99 -30.10 13.22
N TRP A 315 12.75 -30.61 14.18
CA TRP A 315 14.19 -30.83 14.01
C TRP A 315 14.46 -32.11 13.23
N ASN A 316 15.34 -32.03 12.24
CA ASN A 316 15.96 -33.21 11.67
C ASN A 316 17.05 -33.71 12.62
N TYR A 317 16.75 -34.76 13.38
CA TYR A 317 17.67 -35.35 14.37
C TYR A 317 18.83 -36.14 13.75
N ASP A 318 18.77 -36.48 12.46
CA ASP A 318 19.92 -37.08 11.76
C ASP A 318 21.02 -36.02 11.54
N LYS A 319 20.61 -34.79 11.22
CA LYS A 319 21.49 -33.64 10.99
C LYS A 319 21.88 -32.91 12.28
N PHE A 320 20.97 -32.89 13.25
CA PHE A 320 21.09 -32.25 14.56
C PHE A 320 20.68 -33.23 15.68
N PRO A 321 21.55 -34.19 16.07
CA PRO A 321 21.18 -35.24 17.03
C PRO A 321 20.78 -34.72 18.42
N ASN A 322 21.31 -33.56 18.82
CA ASN A 322 20.93 -32.89 20.05
C ASN A 322 20.80 -31.37 19.81
N PRO A 323 19.62 -30.90 19.38
CA PRO A 323 19.40 -29.49 19.07
C PRO A 323 19.67 -28.56 20.25
N ALA A 324 19.36 -28.99 21.48
CA ALA A 324 19.61 -28.19 22.68
C ALA A 324 21.12 -27.94 22.88
N LYS A 325 21.94 -28.99 22.75
CA LYS A 325 23.41 -28.88 22.82
C LYS A 325 23.98 -28.10 21.65
N PHE A 326 23.42 -28.27 20.45
CA PHE A 326 23.82 -27.48 19.29
C PHE A 326 23.61 -25.97 19.53
N ILE A 327 22.43 -25.57 20.01
CA ILE A 327 22.10 -24.17 20.34
C ILE A 327 23.00 -23.65 21.46
N GLU A 328 23.21 -24.43 22.52
CA GLU A 328 24.09 -24.04 23.64
C GLU A 328 25.51 -23.72 23.17
N ARG A 329 26.04 -24.50 22.21
CA ARG A 329 27.37 -24.26 21.64
C ARG A 329 27.42 -23.12 20.64
N PHE A 330 26.28 -22.77 20.04
CA PHE A 330 26.18 -21.71 19.04
C PHE A 330 26.05 -20.32 19.68
N ASN A 331 25.56 -20.26 20.92
CA ASN A 331 25.51 -19.06 21.75
C ASN A 331 26.82 -18.85 22.52
#